data_AF-A0A948XK48-F1
#
_entry.id   AF-A0A948XK48-F1
#
_cell.length_a   1.000
_cell.length_b   1.000
_cell.length_c   1.000
_cell.angle_alpha   90.00
_cell.angle_beta   90.00
_cell.angle_gamma   90.00
#
_symmetry.space_group_name_H-M   'P 1'
#
loop_
_entity.id
_entity.type
_entity.pdbx_description
1 polymer ?
#
loop_
_entity_poly.entity_id
_entity_poly.type
_entity_poly.pdbx_seq_one_letter_code
_entity_poly.pdbx_strand_id
1 'polypeptide(L)' 'TGAKGKALFMPLRMMITGQAHGPDMATLAPMIGRERIVKRLKGETA' A
#
# COMPACT_ATOMS: atom_id res chain seq x y z
N THR A 1 -8.55 -13.08 -7.63
CA THR A 1 -8.36 -13.11 -6.15
C THR A 1 -9.66 -12.91 -5.37
N GLY A 2 -10.72 -12.31 -5.92
CA GLY A 2 -12.03 -12.20 -5.24
C GLY A 2 -12.08 -11.23 -4.05
N ALA A 3 -10.93 -10.81 -3.53
CA ALA A 3 -10.80 -9.87 -2.43
C ALA A 3 -11.35 -8.48 -2.79
N LYS A 4 -12.12 -7.88 -1.88
CA LYS A 4 -12.71 -6.53 -2.01
C LYS A 4 -12.62 -5.78 -0.69
N GLY A 5 -12.77 -4.46 -0.76
CA GLY A 5 -12.81 -3.59 0.42
C GLY A 5 -11.62 -3.83 1.35
N LYS A 6 -11.90 -4.03 2.64
CA LYS A 6 -10.87 -4.22 3.67
C LYS A 6 -9.91 -5.38 3.36
N ALA A 7 -10.40 -6.50 2.87
CA ALA A 7 -9.59 -7.68 2.58
C ALA A 7 -8.57 -7.44 1.45
N LEU A 8 -8.85 -6.51 0.54
CA LEU A 8 -7.92 -6.12 -0.51
C LEU A 8 -6.96 -5.01 -0.04
N PHE A 9 -7.51 -3.95 0.55
CA PHE A 9 -6.74 -2.74 0.81
C PHE A 9 -5.95 -2.75 2.12
N MET A 10 -6.39 -3.49 3.15
CA MET A 10 -5.65 -3.60 4.40
C MET A 10 -4.26 -4.24 4.22
N PRO A 11 -4.11 -5.42 3.58
CA PRO A 11 -2.78 -6.00 3.38
C PRO A 11 -1.89 -5.13 2.49
N LEU A 12 -2.45 -4.52 1.43
CA LEU A 12 -1.73 -3.60 0.57
C LEU A 12 -1.19 -2.38 1.35
N ARG A 13 -2.02 -1.80 2.21
CA ARG A 13 -1.59 -0.71 3.10
C ARG A 13 -0.42 -1.16 3.97
N MET A 14 -0.52 -2.30 4.65
CA MET A 14 0.55 -2.77 5.53
C MET A 14 1.86 -2.99 4.77
N MET A 15 1.82 -3.57 3.56
CA MET A 15 3.02 -3.76 2.75
C MET A 15 3.63 -2.43 2.27
N ILE A 16 2.80 -1.44 1.93
CA ILE A 16 3.27 -0.16 1.41
C ILE A 16 3.72 0.78 2.52
N THR A 17 3.06 0.80 3.67
CA THR A 17 3.28 1.82 4.72
C THR A 17 3.78 1.26 6.05
N GLY A 18 3.71 -0.06 6.27
CA GLY A 18 3.99 -0.67 7.57
C GLY A 18 2.97 -0.31 8.66
N GLN A 19 1.82 0.28 8.30
CA GLN A 19 0.80 0.74 9.23
C GLN A 19 -0.54 0.10 8.91
N ALA A 20 -1.19 -0.51 9.90
CA ALA A 20 -2.51 -1.13 9.73
C ALA A 20 -3.64 -0.08 9.60
N HIS A 21 -3.37 1.17 9.95
CA HIS A 21 -4.33 2.28 10.01
C HIS A 21 -3.72 3.55 9.40
N GLY A 22 -4.53 4.59 9.23
CA GLY A 22 -4.07 5.91 8.79
C GLY A 22 -4.98 6.55 7.75
N PRO A 23 -4.55 7.67 7.14
CA PRO A 23 -5.33 8.40 6.15
C PRO A 23 -5.59 7.56 4.90
N ASP A 24 -6.51 8.03 4.06
CA ASP A 24 -6.91 7.34 2.84
C ASP A 24 -5.70 7.00 1.95
N MET A 25 -5.66 5.76 1.43
CA MET A 25 -4.64 5.33 0.48
C MET A 25 -4.69 6.13 -0.81
N ALA A 26 -5.85 6.65 -1.20
CA ALA A 26 -5.99 7.54 -2.37
C ALA A 26 -5.16 8.82 -2.21
N THR A 27 -4.99 9.31 -0.98
CA THR A 27 -4.19 10.51 -0.67
C THR A 27 -2.72 10.16 -0.45
N LEU A 28 -2.43 9.03 0.20
CA LEU A 28 -1.07 8.61 0.50
C LEU A 28 -0.29 8.11 -0.72
N ALA A 29 -0.93 7.35 -1.62
CA ALA A 29 -0.24 6.71 -2.72
C ALA A 29 0.47 7.70 -3.67
N PRO A 30 -0.15 8.84 -4.06
CA PRO A 30 0.53 9.87 -4.85
C PRO A 30 1.75 10.48 -4.13
N MET A 31 1.69 10.65 -2.81
CA MET A 31 2.81 11.21 -2.01
C MET A 31 4.01 10.26 -1.93
N ILE A 32 3.77 8.94 -1.89
CA ILE A 32 4.84 7.93 -1.86
C ILE A 32 5.46 7.76 -3.25
N GLY A 33 4.65 7.88 -4.30
CA GLY A 33 5.06 7.68 -5.69
C GLY A 33 5.00 6.22 -6.13
N ARG A 34 4.62 6.01 -7.41
CA ARG A 34 4.41 4.69 -7.99
C ARG A 34 5.63 3.78 -7.89
N GLU A 35 6.82 4.30 -8.21
CA GLU A 35 8.05 3.51 -8.25
C GLU A 35 8.39 2.93 -6.87
N ARG A 36 8.34 3.77 -5.83
CA ARG A 36 8.57 3.35 -4.45
C ARG A 36 7.53 2.33 -3.99
N ILE A 37 6.25 2.51 -4.35
CA ILE A 37 5.19 1.52 -4.07
C ILE A 37 5.54 0.17 -4.70
N VAL A 38 5.93 0.16 -5.98
CA VAL A 38 6.28 -1.08 -6.69
C VAL A 38 7.50 -1.76 -6.04
N LYS A 39 8.55 -1.00 -5.67
CA LYS A 39 9.71 -1.53 -4.96
C LYS A 39 9.31 -2.20 -3.65
N ARG A 40 8.49 -1.53 -2.82
CA ARG A 40 7.98 -2.11 -1.56
C ARG A 40 7.18 -3.38 -1.79
N LEU A 41 6.30 -3.41 -2.79
CA LEU A 41 5.50 -4.60 -3.13
C LEU A 41 6.36 -5.77 -3.63
N LYS A 42 7.52 -5.50 -4.22
CA LYS A 42 8.49 -6.53 -4.63
C LYS A 42 9.44 -6.97 -3.51
N GLY A 43 9.39 -6.32 -2.34
CA GLY A 43 10.34 -6.56 -1.25
C GLY A 43 11.72 -5.96 -1.50
N GLU A 44 11.81 -4.99 -2.43
CA GLU A 44 13.04 -4.26 -2.72
C GLU A 44 13.20 -3.06 -1.77
N THR A 45 14.43 -2.63 -1.52
CA THR A 45 14.71 -1.39 -0.79
C THR A 45 14.18 -0.18 -1.58
N ALA A 46 13.30 0.62 -0.97
CA ALA A 46 12.44 1.59 -1.63
C ALA A 46 12.60 3.03 -1.12
#